data_AF-A0A8B7JIS8-F1
#
_entry.id   AF-A0A8B7JIS8-F1
#
_cell.length_a   1.000
_cell.length_b   1.000
_cell.length_c   1.000
_cell.angle_alpha   90.00
_cell.angle_beta   90.00
_cell.angle_gamma   90.00
#
_symmetry.space_group_name_H-M   'P 1'
#
loop_
_entity.id
_entity.type
_entity.pdbx_description
1 polymer ?
#
loop_
_entity_poly.entity_id
_entity_poly.type
_entity_poly.pdbx_seq_one_letter_code
_entity_poly.pdbx_strand_id
1 'polypeptide(L)'
;MAGSSVTRAPAVPGQGDGLQPPHAQAGAYQPWRVQACRNWALLIFPSPEATCPARPYRGCQRARFWKGLCPCGQRWAWWDARASWGLGLIRVCLLRPGAQSSAKPDSQASDDEAVSEVLSHYSSASEGASLAEEGTGSEAVNEQAQEEEAEDKLKEYMDSILDKSAKTRQAALQSLRLAFSSKTLSEFLLERRLTLTDSLEKCLKKGKGEEQALAGTVLTLLCLQMGSGPEGEEVFRSLKPLLVSILTDSTASPIARQSCATALGMCCYIAAADLEDLVSCLSCLEDFFNTPGVGEGSSVPAQHSPLHCSALQSWSLLLTICPTSHIKSILDNHWLKLPLLLSSNSIALRIMAGETIALVFELAQDMEEDLCHQDTEFLRAQLKVLATESNKYRAKTDRRKQRSIFRDILRFIESGEYQEETIRFGLECMYVDSWARRRTYQAFKEVLGSGIHHHLQNSELLREIFGLGPPLVLDAATLKASKVSRFEKHLYNSAAFKARTKARSRVRDKRADVL
;
A
#
# COMPACT_ATOMS: atom_id res chain seq x y z
N MET A 1 33.41 -14.12 81.38
CA MET A 1 34.79 -13.80 80.96
C MET A 1 34.71 -12.77 79.84
N ALA A 2 35.22 -11.55 80.10
CA ALA A 2 35.43 -10.35 79.26
C ALA A 2 34.50 -10.09 78.04
N GLY A 3 33.85 -8.95 77.82
CA GLY A 3 34.01 -7.58 78.35
C GLY A 3 34.36 -6.56 77.25
N SER A 4 33.35 -5.91 76.68
CA SER A 4 33.24 -4.46 76.33
C SER A 4 34.01 -3.79 75.14
N SER A 5 33.20 -3.04 74.37
CA SER A 5 33.30 -1.60 73.97
C SER A 5 34.28 -1.05 72.90
N VAL A 6 33.69 -0.54 71.81
CA VAL A 6 33.72 0.84 71.21
C VAL A 6 35.03 1.67 71.18
N THR A 7 35.41 2.22 70.01
CA THR A 7 35.87 3.62 69.71
C THR A 7 36.28 3.75 68.21
N ARG A 8 35.66 4.63 67.38
CA ARG A 8 35.87 6.08 67.07
C ARG A 8 37.01 6.39 66.06
N ALA A 9 36.64 7.12 64.98
CA ALA A 9 37.44 7.57 63.82
C ALA A 9 38.48 8.68 64.11
N PRO A 10 39.33 9.03 63.12
CA PRO A 10 39.35 10.43 62.61
C PRO A 10 39.57 10.59 61.08
N ALA A 11 39.62 11.84 60.62
CA ALA A 11 39.38 12.38 59.27
C ALA A 11 40.64 12.82 58.46
N VAL A 12 40.57 12.74 57.11
CA VAL A 12 40.87 13.72 55.98
C VAL A 12 42.27 14.42 55.95
N PRO A 13 43.03 14.57 54.80
CA PRO A 13 42.59 15.31 53.58
C PRO A 13 43.14 14.93 52.16
N GLY A 14 42.32 15.26 51.14
CA GLY A 14 42.72 16.14 50.00
C GLY A 14 43.28 15.56 48.68
N GLN A 15 42.73 16.08 47.57
CA GLN A 15 43.17 16.06 46.15
C GLN A 15 42.82 14.77 45.37
N GLY A 16 41.96 14.73 44.35
CA GLY A 16 41.47 15.78 43.45
C GLY A 16 42.12 15.61 42.08
N ASP A 17 41.58 14.72 41.24
CA ASP A 17 41.68 14.84 39.78
C ASP A 17 40.51 14.09 39.14
N GLY A 18 39.73 14.84 38.37
CA GLY A 18 38.53 14.39 37.70
C GLY A 18 38.85 13.56 36.47
N LEU A 19 38.23 12.38 36.39
CA LEU A 19 38.05 11.66 35.13
C LEU A 19 36.54 11.46 34.95
N GLN A 20 35.97 12.25 34.05
CA GLN A 20 34.63 12.06 33.51
C GLN A 20 34.50 10.64 32.95
N PRO A 21 33.40 9.90 33.22
CA PRO A 21 33.08 8.71 32.46
C PRO A 21 32.69 9.12 31.03
N PRO A 22 33.06 8.33 30.00
CA PRO A 22 32.82 8.69 28.62
C PRO A 22 31.32 8.72 28.34
N HIS A 23 30.89 9.79 27.67
CA HIS A 23 29.59 9.88 27.01
C HIS A 23 29.34 8.60 26.20
N ALA A 24 28.38 7.79 26.63
CA ALA A 24 27.74 6.81 25.77
C ALA A 24 27.05 7.59 24.65
N GLN A 25 27.70 7.66 23.49
CA GLN A 25 27.02 8.03 22.25
C GLN A 25 25.88 7.03 22.07
N ALA A 26 24.65 7.53 22.16
CA ALA A 26 23.48 6.83 21.68
C ALA A 26 23.70 6.57 20.19
N GLY A 27 24.22 5.38 19.88
CA GLY A 27 24.27 4.87 18.52
C GLY A 27 22.84 4.80 18.03
N ALA A 28 22.51 5.60 17.01
CA ALA A 28 21.25 5.53 16.31
C ALA A 28 21.09 4.09 15.76
N TYR A 29 20.27 3.30 16.45
CA TYR A 29 19.84 2.00 15.97
C TYR A 29 18.97 2.28 14.74
N GLN A 30 19.56 2.16 13.54
CA GLN A 30 18.80 2.26 12.30
C GLN A 30 18.03 0.94 12.14
N PRO A 31 16.68 0.96 12.14
CA PRO A 31 15.91 -0.26 11.90
C PRO A 31 16.31 -0.85 10.56
N TRP A 32 16.45 -2.19 10.48
CA TRP A 32 16.77 -2.91 9.24
C TRP A 32 15.83 -2.54 8.07
N ARG A 33 14.64 -2.01 8.36
CA ARG A 33 13.66 -1.42 7.42
C ARG A 33 14.19 -0.19 6.69
N VAL A 34 14.80 0.75 7.41
CA VAL A 34 15.47 1.92 6.81
C VAL A 34 16.62 1.44 5.95
N GLN A 35 17.31 0.36 6.33
CA GLN A 35 18.32 -0.27 5.51
C GLN A 35 17.73 -1.00 4.30
N ALA A 36 16.54 -1.62 4.37
CA ALA A 36 15.89 -2.29 3.24
C ALA A 36 15.35 -1.27 2.21
N CYS A 37 14.67 -0.21 2.67
CA CYS A 37 14.23 0.92 1.84
C CYS A 37 15.42 1.73 1.29
N ARG A 38 16.49 1.93 2.08
CA ARG A 38 17.74 2.54 1.59
C ARG A 38 18.53 1.62 0.69
N ASN A 39 18.52 0.31 0.87
CA ASN A 39 19.16 -0.65 -0.05
C ASN A 39 18.41 -0.68 -1.38
N TRP A 40 17.08 -0.52 -1.37
CA TRP A 40 16.30 -0.21 -2.58
C TRP A 40 16.79 1.09 -3.24
N ALA A 41 17.06 2.15 -2.48
CA ALA A 41 17.60 3.41 -3.03
C ALA A 41 19.09 3.34 -3.45
N LEU A 42 19.92 2.54 -2.77
CA LEU A 42 21.37 2.42 -2.95
C LEU A 42 21.75 1.40 -4.03
N LEU A 43 20.95 0.35 -4.25
CA LEU A 43 21.10 -0.53 -5.42
C LEU A 43 20.74 0.20 -6.72
N ILE A 44 19.95 1.28 -6.63
CA ILE A 44 19.63 2.18 -7.76
C ILE A 44 20.69 3.28 -7.94
N PHE A 45 21.53 3.58 -6.93
CA PHE A 45 22.61 4.57 -7.03
C PHE A 45 23.94 4.11 -6.38
N PRO A 46 24.87 3.51 -7.14
CA PRO A 46 26.25 3.35 -6.67
C PRO A 46 26.99 4.69 -6.72
N SER A 47 27.72 4.99 -5.64
CA SER A 47 28.66 6.12 -5.55
C SER A 47 29.66 6.11 -6.74
N PRO A 48 30.01 7.27 -7.33
CA PRO A 48 30.75 7.32 -8.57
C PRO A 48 32.26 7.24 -8.32
N GLU A 49 32.80 6.06 -7.99
CA GLU A 49 34.25 5.84 -7.99
C GLU A 49 34.61 4.35 -8.04
N ALA A 50 34.47 3.73 -9.22
CA ALA A 50 35.19 2.49 -9.55
C ALA A 50 35.26 2.29 -11.07
N THR A 51 36.48 2.32 -11.60
CA THR A 51 36.85 2.04 -13.00
C THR A 51 36.56 0.59 -13.41
N CYS A 52 35.81 0.39 -14.50
CA CYS A 52 35.62 -0.90 -15.17
C CYS A 52 36.82 -1.31 -16.04
N PRO A 53 37.17 -2.61 -16.12
CA PRO A 53 37.77 -3.23 -17.30
C PRO A 53 36.74 -4.07 -18.07
N ALA A 54 36.78 -3.95 -19.40
CA ALA A 54 35.85 -4.51 -20.36
C ALA A 54 36.00 -6.03 -20.60
N ARG A 55 34.88 -6.72 -20.92
CA ARG A 55 34.79 -7.78 -21.95
C ARG A 55 33.33 -8.05 -22.37
N PRO A 56 33.04 -8.38 -23.65
CA PRO A 56 31.68 -8.38 -24.20
C PRO A 56 31.09 -9.80 -24.36
N TYR A 57 29.77 -9.94 -24.23
CA TYR A 57 29.02 -11.06 -24.83
C TYR A 57 27.73 -10.60 -25.51
N ARG A 58 27.39 -11.32 -26.58
CA ARG A 58 26.49 -10.94 -27.69
C ARG A 58 25.02 -11.22 -27.37
N GLY A 59 24.13 -10.37 -27.89
CA GLY A 59 22.84 -10.84 -28.41
C GLY A 59 21.60 -10.01 -28.08
N CYS A 60 21.44 -8.81 -28.65
CA CYS A 60 20.12 -8.30 -29.05
C CYS A 60 20.28 -7.07 -29.98
N GLN A 61 20.44 -7.31 -31.29
CA GLN A 61 20.36 -6.25 -32.29
C GLN A 61 18.91 -6.10 -32.77
N ARG A 62 18.26 -4.96 -32.46
CA ARG A 62 17.25 -4.29 -33.30
C ARG A 62 16.83 -2.96 -32.68
N ALA A 63 17.57 -1.89 -32.97
CA ALA A 63 17.08 -0.51 -32.84
C ALA A 63 16.69 -0.01 -34.24
N ARG A 64 15.42 0.38 -34.44
CA ARG A 64 14.97 1.05 -35.67
C ARG A 64 14.96 2.57 -35.45
N PHE A 65 15.77 3.27 -36.24
CA PHE A 65 15.83 4.74 -36.32
C PHE A 65 14.60 5.30 -37.05
N TRP A 66 13.91 6.30 -36.48
CA TRP A 66 12.98 7.17 -37.22
C TRP A 66 13.45 8.62 -37.10
N LYS A 67 13.83 9.24 -38.22
CA LYS A 67 14.08 10.69 -38.32
C LYS A 67 12.76 11.39 -38.63
N GLY A 68 12.34 12.31 -37.77
CA GLY A 68 11.24 13.26 -38.03
C GLY A 68 11.51 14.59 -37.33
N LEU A 69 11.51 15.68 -38.09
CA LEU A 69 11.83 17.05 -37.66
C LEU A 69 10.72 17.68 -36.79
N CYS A 70 11.10 18.36 -35.72
CA CYS A 70 10.24 19.22 -34.90
C CYS A 70 10.27 20.67 -35.42
N PRO A 71 9.15 21.43 -35.47
CA PRO A 71 9.10 22.79 -36.01
C PRO A 71 9.83 23.89 -35.21
N CYS A 72 10.52 23.59 -34.12
CA CYS A 72 11.10 24.60 -33.22
C CYS A 72 12.62 24.81 -33.35
N GLY A 73 13.31 24.20 -34.32
CA GLY A 73 14.67 24.62 -34.69
C GLY A 73 15.77 24.48 -33.62
N GLN A 74 15.55 23.78 -32.50
CA GLN A 74 16.59 23.51 -31.52
C GLN A 74 17.05 22.04 -31.56
N ARG A 75 18.37 21.83 -31.66
CA ARG A 75 19.01 20.50 -31.55
C ARG A 75 18.97 20.03 -30.10
N TRP A 76 18.25 18.96 -29.84
CA TRP A 76 18.40 18.14 -28.64
C TRP A 76 18.76 16.73 -29.10
N ALA A 77 19.92 16.24 -28.66
CA ALA A 77 20.35 14.87 -28.93
C ALA A 77 19.65 13.94 -27.92
N TRP A 78 18.84 13.00 -28.41
CA TRP A 78 18.42 11.85 -27.61
C TRP A 78 19.61 10.90 -27.49
N TRP A 79 20.13 10.75 -26.27
CA TRP A 79 20.75 9.50 -25.87
C TRP A 79 19.62 8.64 -25.30
N ASP A 80 19.32 7.54 -25.98
CA ASP A 80 18.41 6.52 -25.46
C ASP A 80 19.17 5.72 -24.40
N ALA A 81 19.24 6.29 -23.20
CA ALA A 81 19.68 5.60 -22.00
C ALA A 81 18.41 5.20 -21.24
N ARG A 82 18.02 3.94 -21.40
CA ARG A 82 17.08 3.24 -20.51
C ARG A 82 17.76 3.13 -19.14
N ALA A 83 17.66 4.21 -18.38
CA ALA A 83 18.04 4.29 -16.99
C ALA A 83 17.01 5.21 -16.32
N SER A 84 15.93 4.60 -15.83
CA SER A 84 15.01 5.25 -14.90
C SER A 84 15.74 5.38 -13.57
N TRP A 85 16.40 6.50 -13.38
CA TRP A 85 16.95 6.88 -12.09
C TRP A 85 15.85 7.57 -11.29
N GLY A 86 15.52 6.99 -10.14
CA GLY A 86 14.68 7.57 -9.10
C GLY A 86 15.36 8.77 -8.46
N LEU A 87 15.38 9.90 -9.14
CA LEU A 87 15.30 11.18 -8.46
C LEU A 87 13.82 11.49 -8.31
N GLY A 88 13.37 11.61 -7.06
CA GLY A 88 12.04 12.12 -6.73
C GLY A 88 11.87 13.53 -7.30
N LEU A 89 11.47 13.59 -8.57
CA LEU A 89 10.84 14.77 -9.13
C LEU A 89 9.49 14.86 -8.44
N ILE A 90 9.42 15.69 -7.40
CA ILE A 90 8.16 16.31 -6.98
C ILE A 90 7.64 17.08 -8.18
N ARG A 91 6.84 16.42 -9.01
CA ARG A 91 6.03 17.09 -10.01
C ARG A 91 4.75 17.47 -9.32
N VAL A 92 4.65 18.75 -8.97
CA VAL A 92 3.35 19.40 -8.78
C VAL A 92 2.56 19.15 -10.07
N CYS A 93 1.60 18.24 -9.99
CA CYS A 93 0.78 17.83 -11.13
C CYS A 93 -0.07 19.05 -11.54
N LEU A 94 0.30 19.74 -12.62
CA LEU A 94 -0.59 20.73 -13.26
C LEU A 94 -1.91 20.02 -13.64
N LEU A 95 -2.98 20.46 -12.98
CA LEU A 95 -4.33 19.89 -13.00
C LEU A 95 -4.78 19.48 -14.42
N ARG A 96 -5.17 18.20 -14.59
CA ARG A 96 -5.89 17.71 -15.77
C ARG A 96 -7.31 17.26 -15.41
N PRO A 97 -8.34 18.07 -15.67
CA PRO A 97 -9.72 17.66 -15.33
C PRO A 97 -10.40 16.93 -16.51
N GLY A 98 -11.08 15.84 -16.19
CA GLY A 98 -11.93 15.09 -17.13
C GLY A 98 -13.12 15.95 -17.58
N ALA A 99 -13.49 15.81 -18.86
CA ALA A 99 -14.61 16.54 -19.45
C ALA A 99 -15.90 15.70 -19.38
N GLN A 100 -16.96 16.28 -18.82
CA GLN A 100 -18.34 15.87 -19.08
C GLN A 100 -18.88 16.72 -20.24
N SER A 101 -19.55 16.10 -21.21
CA SER A 101 -20.40 16.81 -22.16
C SER A 101 -21.69 16.02 -22.40
N SER A 102 -22.82 16.64 -22.06
CA SER A 102 -24.16 16.24 -22.43
C SER A 102 -24.51 16.74 -23.84
N ALA A 103 -24.79 15.82 -24.77
CA ALA A 103 -25.68 16.04 -25.91
C ALA A 103 -26.01 14.70 -26.59
N LYS A 104 -27.30 14.35 -26.67
CA LYS A 104 -27.84 13.38 -27.64
C LYS A 104 -27.93 14.05 -29.03
N PRO A 105 -27.72 13.31 -30.12
CA PRO A 105 -28.86 12.74 -30.84
C PRO A 105 -28.66 11.30 -31.37
N ASP A 106 -29.76 10.70 -31.79
CA ASP A 106 -29.94 9.32 -32.23
C ASP A 106 -29.14 8.90 -33.48
N SER A 107 -28.63 7.65 -33.49
CA SER A 107 -28.88 6.58 -34.50
C SER A 107 -27.75 5.54 -34.62
N GLN A 108 -28.12 4.27 -34.38
CA GLN A 108 -27.61 2.97 -34.87
C GLN A 108 -26.10 2.61 -34.94
N ALA A 109 -25.74 1.65 -34.06
CA ALA A 109 -24.91 0.44 -34.23
C ALA A 109 -23.46 0.53 -34.77
N SER A 110 -22.47 0.40 -33.88
CA SER A 110 -21.22 -0.36 -34.11
C SER A 110 -20.49 -0.63 -32.78
N ASP A 111 -20.03 -1.86 -32.58
CA ASP A 111 -19.80 -2.52 -31.28
C ASP A 111 -18.30 -2.53 -30.85
N ASP A 112 -17.56 -1.42 -31.00
CA ASP A 112 -16.08 -1.44 -30.87
C ASP A 112 -15.43 -0.26 -30.08
N GLU A 113 -16.13 0.35 -29.10
CA GLU A 113 -15.54 1.43 -28.25
C GLU A 113 -15.73 1.25 -26.72
N ALA A 114 -16.02 0.04 -26.22
CA ALA A 114 -16.31 -0.18 -24.80
C ALA A 114 -15.15 -0.73 -23.93
N VAL A 115 -13.88 -0.51 -24.32
CA VAL A 115 -12.71 -1.01 -23.56
C VAL A 115 -12.21 -0.01 -22.51
N SER A 116 -12.51 1.29 -22.62
CA SER A 116 -12.00 2.30 -21.68
C SER A 116 -12.86 2.52 -20.41
N GLU A 117 -14.08 2.00 -20.36
CA GLU A 117 -15.02 2.29 -19.24
C GLU A 117 -14.89 1.38 -18.01
N VAL A 118 -13.89 0.49 -17.94
CA VAL A 118 -13.74 -0.43 -16.77
C VAL A 118 -12.84 0.13 -15.69
N LEU A 119 -11.89 1.00 -16.06
CA LEU A 119 -10.79 1.38 -15.19
C LEU A 119 -10.97 2.79 -14.58
N SER A 120 -12.10 3.45 -14.79
CA SER A 120 -12.36 4.81 -14.28
C SER A 120 -13.51 4.91 -13.28
N HIS A 121 -13.74 3.88 -12.47
CA HIS A 121 -14.55 4.03 -11.26
C HIS A 121 -13.61 4.25 -10.07
N TYR A 122 -13.28 5.51 -9.75
CA TYR A 122 -13.27 6.08 -8.40
C TYR A 122 -12.99 7.60 -8.47
N SER A 123 -13.77 8.34 -7.66
CA SER A 123 -13.71 9.77 -7.29
C SER A 123 -14.05 10.82 -8.36
N SER A 124 -15.33 10.85 -8.76
CA SER A 124 -16.02 12.12 -9.03
C SER A 124 -16.64 12.60 -7.72
N ALA A 125 -15.87 13.30 -6.88
CA ALA A 125 -16.43 14.06 -5.77
C ALA A 125 -16.57 15.53 -6.20
N SER A 126 -17.75 16.08 -5.93
CA SER A 126 -18.25 17.40 -6.25
C SER A 126 -17.26 18.53 -5.92
N GLU A 127 -16.80 19.27 -6.94
CA GLU A 127 -16.31 20.64 -6.74
C GLU A 127 -17.55 21.53 -6.59
N GLY A 128 -17.98 21.74 -5.35
CA GLY A 128 -19.17 22.52 -5.03
C GLY A 128 -19.18 23.03 -3.60
N ALA A 129 -18.08 23.63 -3.15
CA ALA A 129 -18.09 24.51 -1.98
C ALA A 129 -17.63 25.89 -2.46
N SER A 130 -18.60 26.75 -2.78
CA SER A 130 -18.38 28.19 -2.84
C SER A 130 -18.13 28.66 -1.40
N LEU A 131 -16.86 28.87 -1.06
CA LEU A 131 -16.50 29.62 0.14
C LEU A 131 -16.94 31.07 -0.05
N ALA A 132 -17.92 31.48 0.75
CA ALA A 132 -18.23 32.88 0.95
C ALA A 132 -17.02 33.55 1.62
N GLU A 133 -16.75 34.78 1.21
CA GLU A 133 -15.76 35.67 1.83
C GLU A 133 -16.07 35.86 3.31
N GLU A 134 -15.15 35.52 4.21
CA GLU A 134 -15.28 35.86 5.64
C GLU A 134 -14.03 36.55 6.19
N GLY A 135 -14.31 37.54 7.04
CA GLY A 135 -13.35 38.45 7.65
C GLY A 135 -12.57 37.81 8.77
N THR A 136 -11.26 38.03 8.73
CA THR A 136 -10.24 37.61 9.69
C THR A 136 -10.55 38.06 11.12
N GLY A 137 -10.87 37.12 12.01
CA GLY A 137 -10.88 37.33 13.46
C GLY A 137 -11.69 36.34 14.30
N SER A 138 -12.70 35.66 13.72
CA SER A 138 -13.64 34.80 14.47
C SER A 138 -13.50 33.29 14.23
N GLU A 139 -12.74 32.85 13.21
CA GLU A 139 -12.70 31.44 12.81
C GLU A 139 -11.81 30.56 13.71
N ALA A 140 -10.66 31.07 14.18
CA ALA A 140 -9.71 30.27 14.95
C ALA A 140 -10.25 29.78 16.31
N VAL A 141 -11.11 30.56 16.97
CA VAL A 141 -11.75 30.18 18.24
C VAL A 141 -12.80 29.07 18.03
N ASN A 142 -13.42 29.02 16.85
CA ASN A 142 -14.43 28.03 16.49
C ASN A 142 -13.80 26.69 16.09
N GLU A 143 -12.65 26.71 15.39
CA GLU A 143 -11.92 25.50 14.99
C GLU A 143 -11.35 24.74 16.19
N GLN A 144 -10.74 25.45 17.14
CA GLN A 144 -10.15 24.83 18.33
C GLN A 144 -11.23 24.21 19.25
N ALA A 145 -12.39 24.87 19.40
CA ALA A 145 -13.51 24.31 20.15
C ALA A 145 -14.11 23.05 19.49
N GLN A 146 -14.15 23.00 18.15
CA GLN A 146 -14.61 21.82 17.40
C GLN A 146 -13.63 20.65 17.52
N GLU A 147 -12.33 20.94 17.60
CA GLU A 147 -11.30 19.93 17.83
C GLU A 147 -11.42 19.32 19.24
N GLU A 148 -11.57 20.16 20.27
CA GLU A 148 -11.81 19.70 21.65
C GLU A 148 -13.09 18.85 21.76
N GLU A 149 -14.20 19.27 21.15
CA GLU A 149 -15.45 18.48 21.14
C GLU A 149 -15.27 17.13 20.44
N ALA A 150 -14.46 17.08 19.37
CA ALA A 150 -14.15 15.84 18.67
C ALA A 150 -13.28 14.91 19.53
N GLU A 151 -12.32 15.44 20.27
CA GLU A 151 -11.52 14.67 21.21
C GLU A 151 -12.34 14.13 22.38
N ASP A 152 -13.28 14.92 22.92
CA ASP A 152 -14.14 14.46 24.00
C ASP A 152 -15.05 13.31 23.56
N LYS A 153 -15.57 13.36 22.32
CA LYS A 153 -16.28 12.23 21.71
C LYS A 153 -15.37 11.00 21.55
N LEU A 154 -14.11 11.19 21.17
CA LEU A 154 -13.15 10.08 21.08
C LEU A 154 -12.91 9.43 22.44
N LYS A 155 -12.76 10.23 23.50
CA LYS A 155 -12.62 9.73 24.88
C LYS A 155 -13.87 8.91 25.28
N GLU A 156 -15.06 9.41 24.99
CA GLU A 156 -16.31 8.69 25.25
C GLU A 156 -16.36 7.33 24.52
N TYR A 157 -15.93 7.29 23.25
CA TYR A 157 -15.84 6.03 22.51
C TYR A 157 -14.81 5.07 23.13
N MET A 158 -13.67 5.57 23.60
CA MET A 158 -12.64 4.77 24.28
C MET A 158 -13.13 4.18 25.61
N ASP A 159 -14.00 4.89 26.34
CA ASP A 159 -14.64 4.34 27.53
C ASP A 159 -15.71 3.30 27.14
N SER A 160 -16.47 3.58 26.07
CA SER A 160 -17.58 2.74 25.60
C SER A 160 -17.14 1.39 25.03
N ILE A 161 -15.89 1.23 24.57
CA ILE A 161 -15.36 -0.08 24.16
C ILE A 161 -15.14 -1.04 25.33
N LEU A 162 -15.26 -0.58 26.58
CA LEU A 162 -15.24 -1.43 27.79
C LEU A 162 -16.64 -1.63 28.40
N ASP A 163 -17.69 -1.17 27.73
CA ASP A 163 -19.06 -1.29 28.22
C ASP A 163 -19.51 -2.75 28.40
N LYS A 164 -20.44 -2.98 29.32
CA LYS A 164 -21.00 -4.31 29.59
C LYS A 164 -21.73 -4.88 28.36
N SER A 165 -22.38 -4.04 27.56
CA SER A 165 -23.13 -4.43 26.37
C SER A 165 -22.21 -4.59 25.16
N ALA A 166 -22.23 -5.79 24.55
CA ALA A 166 -21.47 -6.06 23.31
C ALA A 166 -21.87 -5.14 22.16
N LYS A 167 -23.14 -4.76 22.05
CA LYS A 167 -23.63 -3.86 21.00
C LYS A 167 -23.06 -2.45 21.17
N THR A 168 -22.95 -1.97 22.41
CA THR A 168 -22.34 -0.67 22.72
C THR A 168 -20.85 -0.69 22.36
N ARG A 169 -20.13 -1.74 22.76
CA ARG A 169 -18.71 -1.91 22.40
C ARG A 169 -18.49 -1.94 20.89
N GLN A 170 -19.32 -2.67 20.14
CA GLN A 170 -19.25 -2.71 18.67
C GLN A 170 -19.50 -1.34 18.03
N ALA A 171 -20.51 -0.59 18.49
CA ALA A 171 -20.79 0.75 17.98
C ALA A 171 -19.64 1.74 18.27
N ALA A 172 -19.02 1.62 19.44
CA ALA A 172 -17.86 2.42 19.82
C ALA A 172 -16.62 2.06 18.96
N LEU A 173 -16.31 0.77 18.78
CA LEU A 173 -15.23 0.31 17.90
C LEU A 173 -15.44 0.80 16.44
N GLN A 174 -16.68 0.74 15.96
CA GLN A 174 -17.04 1.24 14.63
C GLN A 174 -16.81 2.77 14.51
N SER A 175 -17.11 3.52 15.56
CA SER A 175 -16.89 4.97 15.61
C SER A 175 -15.41 5.33 15.65
N LEU A 176 -14.61 4.60 16.47
CA LEU A 176 -13.15 4.72 16.50
C LEU A 176 -12.53 4.40 15.14
N ARG A 177 -12.99 3.32 14.47
CA ARG A 177 -12.53 2.95 13.13
C ARG A 177 -12.71 4.11 12.14
N LEU A 178 -13.90 4.71 12.11
CA LEU A 178 -14.20 5.83 11.22
C LEU A 178 -13.34 7.06 11.53
N ALA A 179 -13.18 7.40 12.82
CA ALA A 179 -12.37 8.53 13.24
C ALA A 179 -10.89 8.34 12.84
N PHE A 180 -10.30 7.18 13.16
CA PHE A 180 -8.89 6.92 12.88
C PHE A 180 -8.62 6.78 11.38
N SER A 181 -9.59 6.31 10.59
CA SER A 181 -9.46 6.26 9.13
C SER A 181 -9.52 7.63 8.48
N SER A 182 -10.26 8.59 9.07
CA SER A 182 -10.56 9.88 8.43
C SER A 182 -9.64 11.02 8.88
N LYS A 183 -8.99 10.88 10.04
CA LYS A 183 -8.14 11.92 10.63
C LYS A 183 -6.77 11.36 11.04
N THR A 184 -5.79 12.25 11.12
CA THR A 184 -4.46 11.97 11.70
C THR A 184 -4.48 12.53 13.13
N LEU A 185 -4.34 11.68 14.13
CA LEU A 185 -4.58 11.99 15.56
C LEU A 185 -3.35 11.63 16.42
N SER A 186 -2.15 11.87 15.88
CA SER A 186 -0.89 11.34 16.42
C SER A 186 -0.68 11.69 17.90
N GLU A 187 -0.80 12.97 18.28
CA GLU A 187 -0.61 13.45 19.66
C GLU A 187 -1.65 12.83 20.62
N PHE A 188 -2.94 12.93 20.27
CA PHE A 188 -4.04 12.39 21.07
C PHE A 188 -3.87 10.89 21.36
N LEU A 189 -3.48 10.12 20.34
CA LEU A 189 -3.28 8.68 20.45
C LEU A 189 -1.98 8.32 21.17
N LEU A 190 -0.91 9.08 20.98
CA LEU A 190 0.37 8.83 21.61
C LEU A 190 0.22 8.81 23.14
N GLU A 191 -0.51 9.78 23.70
CA GLU A 191 -0.78 9.87 25.14
C GLU A 191 -1.63 8.71 25.68
N ARG A 192 -2.47 8.11 24.84
CA ARG A 192 -3.50 7.14 25.28
C ARG A 192 -3.28 5.72 24.74
N ARG A 193 -2.20 5.49 23.99
CA ARG A 193 -1.93 4.23 23.29
C ARG A 193 -1.96 3.02 24.21
N LEU A 194 -1.44 3.13 25.44
CA LEU A 194 -1.39 2.00 26.38
C LEU A 194 -2.80 1.60 26.85
N THR A 195 -3.62 2.58 27.23
CA THR A 195 -5.02 2.34 27.61
C THR A 195 -5.82 1.79 26.45
N LEU A 196 -5.62 2.33 25.25
CA LEU A 196 -6.33 1.86 24.06
C LEU A 196 -5.92 0.43 23.68
N THR A 197 -4.63 0.10 23.76
CA THR A 197 -4.12 -1.25 23.55
C THR A 197 -4.69 -2.25 24.54
N ASP A 198 -4.74 -1.93 25.84
CA ASP A 198 -5.36 -2.80 26.86
C ASP A 198 -6.87 -2.99 26.60
N SER A 199 -7.57 -1.93 26.18
CA SER A 199 -8.98 -2.05 25.81
C SER A 199 -9.21 -2.91 24.57
N LEU A 200 -8.38 -2.76 23.53
CA LEU A 200 -8.42 -3.60 22.33
C LEU A 200 -8.07 -5.06 22.65
N GLU A 201 -7.11 -5.28 23.55
CA GLU A 201 -6.76 -6.60 24.06
C GLU A 201 -7.98 -7.31 24.66
N LYS A 202 -8.74 -6.60 25.49
CA LYS A 202 -9.98 -7.10 26.11
C LYS A 202 -11.05 -7.41 25.06
N CYS A 203 -11.23 -6.56 24.05
CA CYS A 203 -12.16 -6.82 22.94
C CYS A 203 -11.74 -8.05 22.12
N LEU A 204 -10.44 -8.25 21.88
CA LEU A 204 -9.95 -9.43 21.16
C LEU A 204 -10.09 -10.71 21.98
N LYS A 205 -9.77 -10.67 23.29
CA LYS A 205 -9.86 -11.82 24.20
C LYS A 205 -11.29 -12.24 24.53
N LYS A 206 -12.17 -11.29 24.82
CA LYS A 206 -13.52 -11.55 25.35
C LYS A 206 -14.63 -11.34 24.32
N GLY A 207 -14.40 -10.50 23.32
CA GLY A 207 -15.34 -10.26 22.23
C GLY A 207 -15.47 -11.47 21.31
N LYS A 208 -16.46 -11.42 20.41
CA LYS A 208 -16.71 -12.47 19.40
C LYS A 208 -17.12 -11.86 18.07
N GLY A 209 -16.84 -12.56 16.98
CA GLY A 209 -17.38 -12.24 15.66
C GLY A 209 -17.05 -10.83 15.20
N GLU A 210 -18.08 -10.00 15.02
CA GLU A 210 -17.94 -8.61 14.57
C GLU A 210 -17.12 -7.75 15.54
N GLU A 211 -17.20 -7.99 16.86
CA GLU A 211 -16.43 -7.21 17.84
C GLU A 211 -14.92 -7.41 17.65
N GLN A 212 -14.49 -8.68 17.51
CA GLN A 212 -13.08 -9.01 17.23
C GLN A 212 -12.65 -8.48 15.86
N ALA A 213 -13.53 -8.54 14.86
CA ALA A 213 -13.23 -8.02 13.53
C ALA A 213 -13.01 -6.50 13.54
N LEU A 214 -13.85 -5.75 14.25
CA LEU A 214 -13.69 -4.30 14.42
C LEU A 214 -12.45 -3.98 15.24
N ALA A 215 -12.20 -4.70 16.34
CA ALA A 215 -11.00 -4.52 17.16
C ALA A 215 -9.70 -4.72 16.37
N GLY A 216 -9.62 -5.75 15.51
CA GLY A 216 -8.47 -5.94 14.62
C GLY A 216 -8.27 -4.78 13.63
N THR A 217 -9.36 -4.18 13.14
CA THR A 217 -9.26 -3.02 12.23
C THR A 217 -8.83 -1.75 12.98
N VAL A 218 -9.39 -1.50 14.17
CA VAL A 218 -8.99 -0.36 15.02
C VAL A 218 -7.54 -0.48 15.46
N LEU A 219 -7.08 -1.69 15.82
CA LEU A 219 -5.68 -1.98 16.08
C LEU A 219 -4.79 -1.62 14.89
N THR A 220 -5.18 -2.04 13.69
CA THR A 220 -4.42 -1.72 12.47
C THR A 220 -4.28 -0.22 12.26
N LEU A 221 -5.37 0.52 12.45
CA LEU A 221 -5.39 1.98 12.35
C LEU A 221 -4.56 2.63 13.46
N LEU A 222 -4.58 2.10 14.68
CA LEU A 222 -3.73 2.56 15.77
C LEU A 222 -2.25 2.37 15.42
N CYS A 223 -1.84 1.18 14.98
CA CYS A 223 -0.46 0.92 14.52
C CYS A 223 -0.04 1.87 13.39
N LEU A 224 -0.94 2.15 12.43
CA LEU A 224 -0.69 3.10 11.35
C LEU A 224 -0.40 4.51 11.88
N GLN A 225 -1.12 4.96 12.91
CA GLN A 225 -0.90 6.27 13.51
C GLN A 225 0.32 6.34 14.42
N MET A 226 0.69 5.23 15.08
CA MET A 226 1.92 5.16 15.88
C MET A 226 3.19 5.03 15.02
N GLY A 227 3.07 4.52 13.80
CA GLY A 227 4.18 4.38 12.88
C GLY A 227 5.09 3.19 13.18
N SER A 228 6.30 3.25 12.60
CA SER A 228 7.36 2.22 12.72
C SER A 228 8.27 2.42 13.94
N GLY A 229 7.90 3.31 14.87
CA GLY A 229 8.65 3.61 16.10
C GLY A 229 8.40 2.59 17.22
N PRO A 230 9.10 2.73 18.36
CA PRO A 230 8.99 1.80 19.49
C PRO A 230 7.56 1.71 20.05
N GLU A 231 6.78 2.79 19.93
CA GLU A 231 5.38 2.82 20.31
C GLU A 231 4.53 1.88 19.45
N GLY A 232 4.69 1.92 18.13
CA GLY A 232 4.01 1.00 17.22
C GLY A 232 4.44 -0.44 17.43
N GLU A 233 5.74 -0.67 17.63
CA GLU A 233 6.30 -1.99 17.91
C GLU A 233 5.73 -2.61 19.20
N GLU A 234 5.61 -1.81 20.28
CA GLU A 234 5.02 -2.26 21.54
C GLU A 234 3.55 -2.67 21.39
N VAL A 235 2.77 -1.87 20.65
CA VAL A 235 1.36 -2.18 20.34
C VAL A 235 1.25 -3.48 19.55
N PHE A 236 2.07 -3.65 18.51
CA PHE A 236 2.04 -4.87 17.71
C PHE A 236 2.48 -6.10 18.50
N ARG A 237 3.59 -6.00 19.24
CA ARG A 237 4.15 -7.11 20.03
C ARG A 237 3.17 -7.63 21.09
N SER A 238 2.43 -6.73 21.74
CA SER A 238 1.45 -7.10 22.76
C SER A 238 0.21 -7.82 22.19
N LEU A 239 -0.25 -7.42 21.00
CA LEU A 239 -1.49 -7.94 20.42
C LEU A 239 -1.29 -9.02 19.34
N LYS A 240 -0.10 -9.16 18.76
CA LYS A 240 0.25 -10.21 17.78
C LYS A 240 -0.16 -11.62 18.23
N PRO A 241 0.12 -12.08 19.48
CA PRO A 241 -0.26 -13.44 19.90
C PRO A 241 -1.77 -13.68 19.85
N LEU A 242 -2.59 -12.65 20.13
CA LEU A 242 -4.05 -12.75 20.07
C LEU A 242 -4.55 -12.81 18.63
N LEU A 243 -3.98 -12.00 17.73
CA LEU A 243 -4.31 -12.04 16.31
C LEU A 243 -4.03 -13.43 15.72
N VAL A 244 -2.85 -13.99 16.02
CA VAL A 244 -2.49 -15.35 15.60
C VAL A 244 -3.45 -16.37 16.19
N SER A 245 -3.71 -16.31 17.51
CA SER A 245 -4.62 -17.25 18.18
C SER A 245 -6.01 -17.26 17.54
N ILE A 246 -6.61 -16.08 17.30
CA ILE A 246 -7.95 -15.97 16.70
C ILE A 246 -7.92 -16.45 15.25
N LEU A 247 -6.91 -16.07 14.47
CA LEU A 247 -6.74 -16.47 13.08
C LEU A 247 -6.67 -18.00 12.92
N THR A 248 -5.87 -18.66 13.77
CA THR A 248 -5.65 -20.12 13.72
C THR A 248 -6.78 -20.94 14.34
N ASP A 249 -7.62 -20.35 15.19
CA ASP A 249 -8.75 -21.04 15.80
C ASP A 249 -9.84 -21.32 14.76
N SER A 250 -10.02 -22.60 14.42
CA SER A 250 -11.04 -23.03 13.45
C SER A 250 -12.47 -22.85 13.94
N THR A 251 -12.67 -22.70 15.26
CA THR A 251 -13.97 -22.47 15.90
C THR A 251 -14.32 -20.98 16.01
N ALA A 252 -13.33 -20.09 15.83
CA ALA A 252 -13.56 -18.66 15.79
C ALA A 252 -14.40 -18.26 14.57
N SER A 253 -15.11 -17.13 14.71
CA SER A 253 -15.99 -16.62 13.66
C SER A 253 -15.21 -16.31 12.37
N PRO A 254 -15.73 -16.67 11.17
CA PRO A 254 -15.04 -16.41 9.91
C PRO A 254 -14.65 -14.94 9.69
N ILE A 255 -15.51 -13.99 10.08
CA ILE A 255 -15.23 -12.55 9.94
C ILE A 255 -14.11 -12.07 10.88
N ALA A 256 -14.06 -12.64 12.08
CA ALA A 256 -13.00 -12.34 13.05
C ALA A 256 -11.65 -12.84 12.54
N ARG A 257 -11.61 -14.10 12.06
CA ARG A 257 -10.41 -14.71 11.46
C ARG A 257 -9.91 -13.91 10.26
N GLN A 258 -10.82 -13.53 9.37
CA GLN A 258 -10.50 -12.73 8.19
C GLN A 258 -9.87 -11.38 8.57
N SER A 259 -10.50 -10.66 9.51
CA SER A 259 -9.97 -9.38 10.00
C SER A 259 -8.63 -9.56 10.71
N CYS A 260 -8.44 -10.61 11.50
CA CYS A 260 -7.18 -10.89 12.17
C CYS A 260 -6.05 -11.23 11.18
N ALA A 261 -6.34 -11.91 10.06
CA ALA A 261 -5.35 -12.10 9.00
C ALA A 261 -4.87 -10.76 8.43
N THR A 262 -5.81 -9.88 8.06
CA THR A 262 -5.51 -8.54 7.54
C THR A 262 -4.75 -7.71 8.59
N ALA A 263 -5.20 -7.72 9.84
CA ALA A 263 -4.55 -6.97 10.91
C ALA A 263 -3.14 -7.49 11.21
N LEU A 264 -2.92 -8.80 11.18
CA LEU A 264 -1.60 -9.40 11.35
C LEU A 264 -0.64 -8.94 10.25
N GLY A 265 -1.07 -9.00 8.98
CA GLY A 265 -0.26 -8.54 7.85
C GLY A 265 0.04 -7.06 7.90
N MET A 266 -0.97 -6.22 8.13
CA MET A 266 -0.81 -4.77 8.17
C MET A 266 0.04 -4.32 9.36
N CYS A 267 -0.22 -4.83 10.56
CA CYS A 267 0.55 -4.44 11.74
C CYS A 267 1.99 -4.96 11.65
N CYS A 268 2.22 -6.16 11.10
CA CYS A 268 3.58 -6.65 10.84
C CYS A 268 4.30 -5.77 9.81
N TYR A 269 3.62 -5.41 8.72
CA TYR A 269 4.15 -4.49 7.71
C TYR A 269 4.56 -3.14 8.32
N ILE A 270 3.77 -2.60 9.23
CA ILE A 270 4.02 -1.27 9.84
C ILE A 270 5.06 -1.33 10.97
N ALA A 271 4.95 -2.32 11.86
CA ALA A 271 5.52 -2.25 13.21
C ALA A 271 6.27 -3.51 13.69
N ALA A 272 6.55 -4.50 12.82
CA ALA A 272 7.46 -5.60 13.21
C ALA A 272 8.90 -5.08 13.46
N ALA A 273 9.44 -5.35 14.64
CA ALA A 273 10.73 -4.83 15.08
C ALA A 273 11.91 -5.52 14.37
N ASP A 274 11.78 -6.82 14.09
CA ASP A 274 12.83 -7.66 13.55
C ASP A 274 12.33 -8.62 12.45
N LEU A 275 13.29 -9.33 11.84
CA LEU A 275 13.01 -10.30 10.78
C LEU A 275 12.29 -11.55 11.32
N GLU A 276 12.50 -11.92 12.58
CA GLU A 276 11.86 -13.09 13.17
C GLU A 276 10.34 -12.87 13.26
N ASP A 277 9.92 -11.68 13.66
CA ASP A 277 8.53 -11.28 13.69
C ASP A 277 7.89 -11.35 12.30
N LEU A 278 8.60 -10.86 11.28
CA LEU A 278 8.17 -10.90 9.88
C LEU A 278 7.98 -12.33 9.38
N VAL A 279 9.01 -13.17 9.54
CA VAL A 279 8.99 -14.57 9.08
C VAL A 279 7.91 -15.37 9.82
N SER A 280 7.75 -15.17 11.12
CA SER A 280 6.68 -15.76 11.93
C SER A 280 5.29 -15.43 11.36
N CYS A 281 5.05 -14.17 10.99
CA CYS A 281 3.79 -13.76 10.38
C CYS A 281 3.60 -14.34 8.97
N LEU A 282 4.66 -14.37 8.14
CA LEU A 282 4.63 -14.98 6.82
C LEU A 282 4.23 -16.46 6.91
N SER A 283 4.91 -17.25 7.74
CA SER A 283 4.60 -18.68 7.92
C SER A 283 3.16 -18.89 8.41
N CYS A 284 2.70 -18.10 9.38
CA CYS A 284 1.34 -18.20 9.91
C CYS A 284 0.28 -17.94 8.82
N LEU A 285 0.47 -16.93 7.97
CA LEU A 285 -0.46 -16.60 6.89
C LEU A 285 -0.40 -17.62 5.75
N GLU A 286 0.78 -18.19 5.51
CA GLU A 286 1.04 -19.14 4.45
C GLU A 286 0.32 -20.48 4.63
N ASP A 287 0.21 -20.98 5.87
CA ASP A 287 -0.45 -22.25 6.20
C ASP A 287 -1.88 -22.36 5.65
N PHE A 288 -2.56 -21.23 5.48
CA PHE A 288 -3.94 -21.17 5.01
C PHE A 288 -4.10 -21.50 3.53
N PHE A 289 -3.11 -21.24 2.69
CA PHE A 289 -3.20 -21.53 1.25
C PHE A 289 -2.17 -22.56 0.78
N ASN A 290 -1.26 -22.98 1.66
CA ASN A 290 -0.27 -24.01 1.38
C ASN A 290 -0.62 -25.41 1.88
N THR A 291 -1.78 -25.61 2.50
CA THR A 291 -2.22 -26.92 2.97
C THR A 291 -2.20 -27.91 1.79
N PRO A 292 -1.36 -28.97 1.84
CA PRO A 292 -1.31 -29.96 0.77
C PRO A 292 -2.69 -30.55 0.61
N GLY A 293 -3.11 -30.72 -0.65
CA GLY A 293 -4.42 -31.20 -1.03
C GLY A 293 -4.85 -32.34 -0.13
N VAL A 294 -6.01 -32.16 0.49
CA VAL A 294 -6.78 -33.30 0.94
C VAL A 294 -6.93 -34.20 -0.28
N GLY A 295 -6.27 -35.35 -0.24
CA GLY A 295 -6.23 -36.30 -1.34
C GLY A 295 -7.63 -36.61 -1.83
N GLU A 296 -7.69 -37.04 -3.09
CA GLU A 296 -8.83 -37.70 -3.73
C GLU A 296 -9.60 -38.56 -2.72
N GLY A 297 -10.67 -38.02 -2.12
CA GLY A 297 -11.37 -38.73 -1.05
C GLY A 297 -12.06 -37.89 0.03
N SER A 298 -11.71 -36.62 0.25
CA SER A 298 -12.54 -35.77 1.13
C SER A 298 -13.63 -35.06 0.34
N SER A 299 -14.86 -35.42 0.68
CA SER A 299 -16.12 -34.94 0.11
C SER A 299 -16.47 -33.50 0.48
N VAL A 300 -15.54 -32.72 1.04
CA VAL A 300 -15.73 -31.29 1.24
C VAL A 300 -14.96 -30.59 0.13
N PRO A 301 -15.64 -29.94 -0.85
CA PRO A 301 -14.94 -29.08 -1.80
C PRO A 301 -14.08 -28.13 -0.97
N ALA A 302 -12.81 -27.90 -1.33
CA ALA A 302 -12.01 -26.84 -0.74
C ALA A 302 -12.81 -25.52 -0.92
N GLN A 303 -13.62 -25.17 0.06
CA GLN A 303 -14.45 -23.98 0.03
C GLN A 303 -13.48 -22.85 0.26
N HIS A 304 -12.96 -22.31 -0.84
CA HIS A 304 -12.10 -21.14 -0.86
C HIS A 304 -12.84 -19.97 -0.22
N SER A 305 -12.66 -19.83 1.09
CA SER A 305 -13.28 -18.83 1.93
C SER A 305 -12.61 -17.46 1.76
N PRO A 306 -13.32 -16.36 2.09
CA PRO A 306 -12.73 -15.02 2.17
C PRO A 306 -11.45 -14.92 3.01
N LEU A 307 -11.28 -15.85 3.96
CA LEU A 307 -10.06 -15.97 4.77
C LEU A 307 -8.82 -16.26 3.92
N HIS A 308 -8.90 -17.14 2.90
CA HIS A 308 -7.74 -17.41 2.03
C HIS A 308 -7.33 -16.17 1.25
N CYS A 309 -8.30 -15.37 0.79
CA CYS A 309 -8.01 -14.10 0.13
C CYS A 309 -7.27 -13.15 1.09
N SER A 310 -7.78 -12.95 2.30
CA SER A 310 -7.15 -12.07 3.29
C SER A 310 -5.78 -12.57 3.75
N ALA A 311 -5.59 -13.88 3.88
CA ALA A 311 -4.30 -14.48 4.21
C ALA A 311 -3.28 -14.26 3.08
N LEU A 312 -3.63 -14.59 1.83
CA LEU A 312 -2.76 -14.41 0.67
C LEU A 312 -2.46 -12.93 0.40
N GLN A 313 -3.43 -12.05 0.61
CA GLN A 313 -3.24 -10.61 0.50
C GLN A 313 -2.28 -10.07 1.55
N SER A 314 -2.41 -10.52 2.79
CA SER A 314 -1.55 -10.13 3.89
C SER A 314 -0.14 -10.67 3.69
N TRP A 315 -0.02 -11.92 3.25
CA TRP A 315 1.26 -12.54 2.91
C TRP A 315 1.97 -11.81 1.77
N SER A 316 1.25 -11.51 0.67
CA SER A 316 1.80 -10.74 -0.45
C SER A 316 2.20 -9.31 -0.06
N LEU A 317 1.48 -8.65 0.86
CA LEU A 317 1.93 -7.37 1.43
C LEU A 317 3.28 -7.55 2.15
N LEU A 318 3.43 -8.57 3.00
CA LEU A 318 4.67 -8.81 3.73
C LEU A 318 5.85 -9.17 2.82
N LEU A 319 5.60 -9.82 1.67
CA LEU A 319 6.66 -10.05 0.67
C LEU A 319 7.31 -8.76 0.18
N THR A 320 6.57 -7.65 0.12
CA THR A 320 7.09 -6.37 -0.39
C THR A 320 8.19 -5.76 0.48
N ILE A 321 8.31 -6.19 1.74
CA ILE A 321 9.35 -5.74 2.70
C ILE A 321 10.29 -6.89 3.11
N CYS A 322 10.19 -8.03 2.44
CA CYS A 322 10.93 -9.22 2.78
C CYS A 322 12.37 -9.17 2.26
N PRO A 323 13.39 -9.59 3.03
CA PRO A 323 14.75 -9.68 2.52
C PRO A 323 14.86 -10.66 1.34
N THR A 324 15.71 -10.32 0.37
CA THR A 324 15.92 -11.13 -0.84
C THR A 324 16.26 -12.59 -0.53
N SER A 325 17.07 -12.86 0.49
CA SER A 325 17.41 -14.22 0.92
C SER A 325 16.21 -15.08 1.29
N HIS A 326 15.17 -14.49 1.88
CA HIS A 326 13.94 -15.20 2.22
C HIS A 326 13.03 -15.37 1.00
N ILE A 327 13.00 -14.39 0.11
CA ILE A 327 12.30 -14.49 -1.19
C ILE A 327 12.85 -15.68 -2.01
N LYS A 328 14.19 -15.89 -2.04
CA LYS A 328 14.80 -17.09 -2.67
C LYS A 328 14.23 -18.38 -2.11
N SER A 329 14.19 -18.49 -0.78
CA SER A 329 13.64 -19.66 -0.10
C SER A 329 12.17 -19.89 -0.43
N ILE A 330 11.39 -18.83 -0.63
CA ILE A 330 9.98 -18.91 -1.04
C ILE A 330 9.88 -19.43 -2.48
N LEU A 331 10.71 -18.92 -3.39
CA LEU A 331 10.76 -19.35 -4.79
C LEU A 331 11.14 -20.82 -4.91
N ASP A 332 12.12 -21.29 -4.13
CA ASP A 332 12.59 -22.67 -4.18
C ASP A 332 11.57 -23.68 -3.63
N ASN A 333 10.83 -23.31 -2.58
CA ASN A 333 10.02 -24.28 -1.83
C ASN A 333 8.50 -24.15 -2.05
N HIS A 334 8.01 -22.97 -2.47
CA HIS A 334 6.59 -22.63 -2.40
C HIS A 334 5.98 -22.17 -3.74
N TRP A 335 6.81 -21.86 -4.75
CA TRP A 335 6.37 -21.37 -6.05
C TRP A 335 5.26 -22.22 -6.71
N LEU A 336 5.40 -23.54 -6.68
CA LEU A 336 4.51 -24.48 -7.38
C LEU A 336 3.06 -24.45 -6.87
N LYS A 337 2.80 -23.89 -5.68
CA LYS A 337 1.47 -23.86 -5.07
C LYS A 337 0.62 -22.67 -5.51
N LEU A 338 1.23 -21.51 -5.79
CA LEU A 338 0.49 -20.30 -6.19
C LEU A 338 -0.29 -20.49 -7.51
N PRO A 339 0.26 -21.13 -8.57
CA PRO A 339 -0.49 -21.42 -9.78
C PRO A 339 -1.73 -22.29 -9.56
N LEU A 340 -1.76 -23.15 -8.54
CA LEU A 340 -2.94 -23.99 -8.25
C LEU A 340 -4.15 -23.15 -7.80
N LEU A 341 -3.90 -22.01 -7.14
CA LEU A 341 -4.95 -21.09 -6.69
C LEU A 341 -5.68 -20.39 -7.85
N LEU A 342 -5.04 -20.33 -9.04
CA LEU A 342 -5.65 -19.81 -10.27
C LEU A 342 -6.83 -20.65 -10.77
N SER A 343 -6.88 -21.93 -10.38
CA SER A 343 -7.99 -22.84 -10.70
C SER A 343 -9.15 -22.78 -9.71
N SER A 344 -9.11 -21.86 -8.72
CA SER A 344 -10.15 -21.77 -7.70
C SER A 344 -11.51 -21.30 -8.23
N ASN A 345 -12.58 -21.73 -7.56
CA ASN A 345 -13.95 -21.27 -7.87
C ASN A 345 -14.24 -19.83 -7.41
N SER A 346 -13.34 -19.20 -6.66
CA SER A 346 -13.50 -17.83 -6.18
C SER A 346 -12.76 -16.86 -7.11
N ILE A 347 -13.49 -15.97 -7.79
CA ILE A 347 -12.89 -14.96 -8.66
C ILE A 347 -11.91 -14.07 -7.87
N ALA A 348 -12.28 -13.70 -6.64
CA ALA A 348 -11.43 -12.92 -5.77
C ALA A 348 -10.10 -13.64 -5.50
N LEU A 349 -10.14 -14.93 -5.16
CA LEU A 349 -8.93 -15.71 -4.91
C LEU A 349 -8.07 -15.88 -6.17
N ARG A 350 -8.70 -16.12 -7.34
CA ARG A 350 -7.97 -16.16 -8.63
C ARG A 350 -7.26 -14.85 -8.91
N ILE A 351 -7.94 -13.71 -8.76
CA ILE A 351 -7.35 -12.38 -8.95
C ILE A 351 -6.18 -12.18 -7.99
N MET A 352 -6.39 -12.44 -6.69
CA MET A 352 -5.34 -12.27 -5.67
C MET A 352 -4.12 -13.16 -5.94
N ALA A 353 -4.33 -14.41 -6.35
CA ALA A 353 -3.26 -15.32 -6.75
C ALA A 353 -2.50 -14.80 -7.98
N GLY A 354 -3.21 -14.32 -9.00
CA GLY A 354 -2.59 -13.73 -10.18
C GLY A 354 -1.74 -12.49 -9.86
N GLU A 355 -2.26 -11.57 -9.04
CA GLU A 355 -1.52 -10.38 -8.60
C GLU A 355 -0.31 -10.76 -7.73
N THR A 356 -0.46 -11.77 -6.86
CA THR A 356 0.65 -12.28 -6.03
C THR A 356 1.73 -12.93 -6.88
N ILE A 357 1.35 -13.70 -7.91
CA ILE A 357 2.30 -14.26 -8.88
C ILE A 357 3.05 -13.14 -9.60
N ALA A 358 2.36 -12.09 -10.05
CA ALA A 358 2.99 -10.96 -10.70
C ALA A 358 3.97 -10.22 -9.76
N LEU A 359 3.61 -10.05 -8.49
CA LEU A 359 4.51 -9.53 -7.46
C LEU A 359 5.76 -10.41 -7.28
N VAL A 360 5.61 -11.73 -7.22
CA VAL A 360 6.74 -12.65 -7.08
C VAL A 360 7.66 -12.58 -8.31
N PHE A 361 7.10 -12.44 -9.52
CA PHE A 361 7.88 -12.21 -10.73
C PHE A 361 8.66 -10.90 -10.69
N GLU A 362 8.07 -9.82 -10.18
CA GLU A 362 8.75 -8.53 -9.97
C GLU A 362 9.92 -8.68 -9.01
N LEU A 363 9.69 -9.28 -7.84
CA LEU A 363 10.72 -9.48 -6.82
C LEU A 363 11.87 -10.37 -7.32
N ALA A 364 11.58 -11.40 -8.11
CA ALA A 364 12.61 -12.27 -8.68
C ALA A 364 13.43 -11.56 -9.78
N GLN A 365 12.79 -10.71 -10.60
CA GLN A 365 13.50 -9.88 -11.59
C GLN A 365 14.51 -8.95 -10.93
N ASP A 366 14.12 -8.31 -9.81
CA ASP A 366 15.01 -7.45 -9.02
C ASP A 366 16.22 -8.21 -8.43
N MET A 367 16.08 -9.52 -8.25
CA MET A 367 17.12 -10.41 -7.73
C MET A 367 17.98 -11.04 -8.84
N GLU A 368 17.72 -10.70 -10.11
CA GLU A 368 18.31 -11.34 -11.30
C GLU A 368 18.13 -12.87 -11.31
N GLU A 369 17.08 -13.38 -10.65
CA GLU A 369 16.79 -14.82 -10.62
C GLU A 369 16.00 -15.23 -11.86
N ASP A 370 16.54 -16.22 -12.58
CA ASP A 370 15.89 -16.73 -13.77
C ASP A 370 14.75 -17.70 -13.40
N LEU A 371 13.55 -17.14 -13.21
CA LEU A 371 12.32 -17.91 -13.06
C LEU A 371 11.93 -18.68 -14.34
N CYS A 372 12.55 -18.38 -15.49
CA CYS A 372 12.17 -18.93 -16.79
C CYS A 372 12.43 -20.45 -16.91
N HIS A 373 13.07 -21.07 -15.91
CA HIS A 373 13.30 -22.52 -15.84
C HIS A 373 12.20 -23.28 -15.06
N GLN A 374 11.26 -22.60 -14.41
CA GLN A 374 10.20 -23.22 -13.59
C GLN A 374 8.84 -23.15 -14.32
N ASP A 375 8.40 -24.22 -15.01
CA ASP A 375 7.06 -24.45 -15.61
C ASP A 375 6.28 -23.20 -16.09
N THR A 376 7.01 -22.19 -16.61
CA THR A 376 6.44 -20.86 -16.82
C THR A 376 5.46 -20.89 -17.98
N GLU A 377 5.63 -21.82 -18.91
CA GLU A 377 4.75 -22.01 -20.05
C GLU A 377 3.37 -22.53 -19.64
N PHE A 378 3.31 -23.44 -18.67
CA PHE A 378 2.03 -23.91 -18.13
C PHE A 378 1.29 -22.78 -17.41
N LEU A 379 2.02 -21.98 -16.62
CA LEU A 379 1.47 -20.78 -15.98
C LEU A 379 0.94 -19.77 -17.01
N ARG A 380 1.74 -19.44 -18.05
CA ARG A 380 1.30 -18.54 -19.13
C ARG A 380 0.04 -19.05 -19.82
N ALA A 381 -0.07 -20.36 -20.07
CA ALA A 381 -1.27 -20.96 -20.65
C ALA A 381 -2.49 -20.75 -19.73
N GLN A 382 -2.37 -20.99 -18.42
CA GLN A 382 -3.44 -20.73 -17.46
C GLN A 382 -3.86 -19.24 -17.44
N LEU A 383 -2.89 -18.32 -17.42
CA LEU A 383 -3.16 -16.88 -17.43
C LEU A 383 -3.88 -16.44 -18.72
N LYS A 384 -3.50 -17.01 -19.89
CA LYS A 384 -4.18 -16.75 -21.18
C LYS A 384 -5.65 -17.19 -21.15
N VAL A 385 -5.95 -18.32 -20.52
CA VAL A 385 -7.33 -18.78 -20.34
C VAL A 385 -8.11 -17.79 -19.45
N LEU A 386 -7.54 -17.36 -18.33
CA LEU A 386 -8.21 -16.43 -17.40
C LEU A 386 -8.39 -15.02 -17.97
N ALA A 387 -7.47 -14.58 -18.84
CA ALA A 387 -7.54 -13.32 -19.57
C ALA A 387 -8.65 -13.30 -20.65
N THR A 388 -9.08 -14.48 -21.12
CA THR A 388 -10.09 -14.63 -22.19
C THR A 388 -11.38 -15.32 -21.72
N GLU A 389 -11.46 -15.73 -20.45
CA GLU A 389 -12.56 -16.53 -19.90
C GLU A 389 -13.94 -15.89 -20.14
N SER A 390 -14.84 -16.66 -20.76
CA SER A 390 -16.17 -16.22 -21.17
C SER A 390 -17.31 -16.87 -20.38
N ASN A 391 -16.99 -17.57 -19.28
CA ASN A 391 -17.91 -18.40 -18.50
C ASN A 391 -19.18 -17.64 -18.07
N LYS A 392 -20.30 -17.90 -18.77
CA LYS A 392 -21.55 -17.15 -18.63
C LYS A 392 -22.24 -17.32 -17.27
N TYR A 393 -21.90 -18.35 -16.50
CA TYR A 393 -22.43 -18.59 -15.15
C TYR A 393 -21.92 -17.60 -14.09
N ARG A 394 -20.92 -16.76 -14.42
CA ARG A 394 -20.42 -15.68 -13.54
C ARG A 394 -21.13 -14.34 -13.77
N ALA A 395 -20.97 -13.38 -12.87
CA ALA A 395 -21.46 -12.01 -13.11
C ALA A 395 -20.67 -11.34 -14.26
N LYS A 396 -21.34 -10.51 -15.07
CA LYS A 396 -20.72 -9.79 -16.19
C LYS A 396 -19.61 -8.83 -15.71
N THR A 397 -19.84 -8.16 -14.58
CA THR A 397 -18.89 -7.25 -13.91
C THR A 397 -17.62 -7.99 -13.51
N ASP A 398 -17.77 -9.15 -12.86
CA ASP A 398 -16.65 -9.89 -12.31
C ASP A 398 -15.77 -10.48 -13.42
N ARG A 399 -16.38 -11.02 -14.49
CA ARG A 399 -15.64 -11.43 -15.68
C ARG A 399 -14.88 -10.29 -16.34
N ARG A 400 -15.49 -9.09 -16.40
CA ARG A 400 -14.84 -7.91 -17.00
C ARG A 400 -13.63 -7.49 -16.17
N LYS A 401 -13.77 -7.47 -14.84
CA LYS A 401 -12.68 -7.20 -13.89
C LYS A 401 -11.56 -8.23 -14.01
N GLN A 402 -11.89 -9.51 -13.91
CA GLN A 402 -10.94 -10.61 -14.02
C GLN A 402 -10.13 -10.53 -15.31
N ARG A 403 -10.80 -10.48 -16.48
CA ARG A 403 -10.09 -10.40 -17.77
C ARG A 403 -9.21 -9.16 -17.88
N SER A 404 -9.61 -8.03 -17.30
CA SER A 404 -8.76 -6.85 -17.28
C SER A 404 -7.46 -7.12 -16.53
N ILE A 405 -7.55 -7.59 -15.29
CA ILE A 405 -6.40 -7.83 -14.42
C ILE A 405 -5.48 -8.91 -15.01
N PHE A 406 -6.03 -10.02 -15.51
CA PHE A 406 -5.22 -11.07 -16.10
C PHE A 406 -4.55 -10.67 -17.42
N ARG A 407 -5.10 -9.72 -18.19
CA ARG A 407 -4.39 -9.16 -19.35
C ARG A 407 -3.21 -8.29 -18.91
N ASP A 408 -3.34 -7.55 -17.82
CA ASP A 408 -2.26 -6.73 -17.29
C ASP A 408 -1.14 -7.61 -16.69
N ILE A 409 -1.50 -8.66 -15.94
CA ILE A 409 -0.56 -9.68 -15.43
C ILE A 409 0.16 -10.37 -16.59
N LEU A 410 -0.58 -10.84 -17.60
CA LEU A 410 0.02 -11.54 -18.73
C LEU A 410 0.98 -10.63 -19.51
N ARG A 411 0.61 -9.37 -19.73
CA ARG A 411 1.50 -8.39 -20.36
C ARG A 411 2.79 -8.21 -19.57
N PHE A 412 2.68 -8.05 -18.24
CA PHE A 412 3.84 -7.92 -17.38
C PHE A 412 4.76 -9.15 -17.46
N ILE A 413 4.21 -10.36 -17.37
CA ILE A 413 5.00 -11.61 -17.40
C ILE A 413 5.63 -11.85 -18.79
N GLU A 414 4.98 -11.47 -19.89
CA GLU A 414 5.51 -11.71 -21.25
C GLU A 414 6.49 -10.63 -21.73
N SER A 415 6.31 -9.37 -21.31
CA SER A 415 7.05 -8.22 -21.87
C SER A 415 7.82 -7.40 -20.83
N GLY A 416 7.59 -7.62 -19.54
CA GLY A 416 8.08 -6.76 -18.46
C GLY A 416 7.38 -5.40 -18.39
N GLU A 417 6.38 -5.15 -19.24
CA GLU A 417 5.69 -3.85 -19.27
C GLU A 417 4.61 -3.76 -18.19
N TYR A 418 4.77 -2.80 -17.29
CA TYR A 418 3.77 -2.45 -16.29
C TYR A 418 2.78 -1.39 -16.80
N GLN A 419 1.54 -1.42 -16.31
CA GLN A 419 0.54 -0.36 -16.55
C GLN A 419 0.53 0.62 -15.38
N GLU A 420 1.27 1.71 -15.54
CA GLU A 420 1.34 2.80 -14.57
C GLU A 420 -0.05 3.40 -14.30
N GLU A 421 -0.37 3.54 -13.02
CA GLU A 421 -1.61 4.14 -12.53
C GLU A 421 -1.29 5.40 -11.71
N THR A 422 -1.93 6.52 -12.03
CA THR A 422 -1.73 7.78 -11.31
C THR A 422 -2.83 7.99 -10.27
N ILE A 423 -2.47 8.02 -8.99
CA ILE A 423 -3.35 8.39 -7.89
C ILE A 423 -3.16 9.87 -7.59
N ARG A 424 -4.23 10.66 -7.63
CA ARG A 424 -4.17 12.11 -7.36
C ARG A 424 -4.89 12.43 -6.07
N PHE A 425 -4.24 13.21 -5.20
CA PHE A 425 -4.75 13.62 -3.91
C PHE A 425 -4.31 15.06 -3.63
N GLY A 426 -5.27 15.94 -3.37
CA GLY A 426 -5.00 17.38 -3.25
C GLY A 426 -4.28 17.93 -4.49
N LEU A 427 -3.11 18.53 -4.27
CA LEU A 427 -2.24 19.09 -5.33
C LEU A 427 -1.14 18.12 -5.79
N GLU A 428 -1.08 16.95 -5.16
CA GLU A 428 -0.04 15.96 -5.37
C GLU A 428 -0.58 14.77 -6.14
N CYS A 429 0.34 14.01 -6.72
CA CYS A 429 0.04 12.78 -7.42
C CYS A 429 1.13 11.75 -7.11
N MET A 430 0.72 10.50 -6.96
CA MET A 430 1.60 9.36 -6.79
C MET A 430 1.41 8.43 -7.98
N TYR A 431 2.51 7.89 -8.46
CA TYR A 431 2.53 6.86 -9.49
C TYR A 431 2.61 5.50 -8.85
N VAL A 432 1.66 4.64 -9.17
CA VAL A 432 1.69 3.21 -8.86
C VAL A 432 2.22 2.55 -10.11
N ASP A 433 3.51 2.26 -10.11
CA ASP A 433 4.35 1.83 -11.23
C ASP A 433 4.94 0.41 -11.06
N SER A 434 4.62 -0.25 -9.95
CA SER A 434 5.06 -1.61 -9.64
C SER A 434 3.95 -2.41 -8.92
N TRP A 435 4.01 -3.74 -8.98
CA TRP A 435 3.13 -4.65 -8.23
C TRP A 435 3.34 -4.55 -6.73
N ALA A 436 4.58 -4.37 -6.25
CA ALA A 436 4.85 -4.14 -4.83
C ALA A 436 4.17 -2.85 -4.35
N ARG A 437 4.32 -1.75 -5.10
CA ARG A 437 3.67 -0.47 -4.79
C ARG A 437 2.15 -0.57 -4.90
N ARG A 438 1.62 -1.28 -5.90
CA ARG A 438 0.18 -1.53 -6.05
C ARG A 438 -0.39 -2.31 -4.88
N ARG A 439 0.27 -3.40 -4.46
CA ARG A 439 -0.17 -4.24 -3.34
C ARG A 439 -0.19 -3.43 -2.03
N THR A 440 0.86 -2.66 -1.80
CA THR A 440 0.98 -1.76 -0.64
C THR A 440 -0.14 -0.71 -0.62
N TYR A 441 -0.35 0.01 -1.73
CA TYR A 441 -1.42 1.01 -1.84
C TYR A 441 -2.81 0.41 -1.64
N GLN A 442 -3.10 -0.75 -2.26
CA GLN A 442 -4.39 -1.41 -2.08
C GLN A 442 -4.63 -1.81 -0.62
N ALA A 443 -3.60 -2.30 0.09
CA ALA A 443 -3.72 -2.68 1.50
C ALA A 443 -4.09 -1.48 2.40
N PHE A 444 -3.40 -0.34 2.22
CA PHE A 444 -3.76 0.90 2.94
C PHE A 444 -5.14 1.43 2.54
N LYS A 445 -5.47 1.39 1.24
CA LYS A 445 -6.77 1.84 0.73
C LYS A 445 -7.93 1.05 1.33
N GLU A 446 -7.78 -0.26 1.51
CA GLU A 446 -8.81 -1.11 2.10
C GLU A 446 -9.04 -0.83 3.59
N VAL A 447 -7.98 -0.52 4.33
CA VAL A 447 -8.06 -0.19 5.77
C VAL A 447 -8.57 1.23 6.01
N LEU A 448 -8.07 2.21 5.23
CA LEU A 448 -8.40 3.64 5.39
C LEU A 448 -9.68 4.06 4.66
N GLY A 449 -10.13 3.28 3.67
CA GLY A 449 -11.33 3.57 2.90
C GLY A 449 -11.31 4.97 2.27
N SER A 450 -12.32 5.79 2.57
CA SER A 450 -12.43 7.16 2.06
C SER A 450 -11.36 8.10 2.60
N GLY A 451 -10.69 7.76 3.70
CA GLY A 451 -9.65 8.58 4.31
C GLY A 451 -8.25 8.41 3.71
N ILE A 452 -8.07 7.50 2.74
CA ILE A 452 -6.76 7.24 2.11
C ILE A 452 -6.09 8.52 1.56
N HIS A 453 -6.85 9.43 0.95
CA HIS A 453 -6.29 10.68 0.42
C HIS A 453 -5.80 11.60 1.54
N HIS A 454 -6.56 11.71 2.64
CA HIS A 454 -6.15 12.51 3.80
C HIS A 454 -4.84 11.98 4.39
N HIS A 455 -4.73 10.67 4.56
CA HIS A 455 -3.52 10.05 5.10
C HIS A 455 -2.33 10.13 4.14
N LEU A 456 -2.53 10.02 2.82
CA LEU A 456 -1.45 10.26 1.85
C LEU A 456 -0.93 11.71 1.92
N GLN A 457 -1.78 12.67 2.27
CA GLN A 457 -1.38 14.07 2.41
C GLN A 457 -0.67 14.35 3.72
N ASN A 458 -1.14 13.76 4.83
CA ASN A 458 -0.83 14.24 6.17
C ASN A 458 -0.11 13.22 7.07
N SER A 459 -0.20 11.91 6.80
CA SER A 459 0.46 10.90 7.61
C SER A 459 1.93 10.78 7.23
N GLU A 460 2.84 11.04 8.18
CA GLU A 460 4.28 10.90 7.98
C GLU A 460 4.66 9.49 7.53
N LEU A 461 4.07 8.45 8.16
CA LEU A 461 4.31 7.06 7.82
C LEU A 461 3.97 6.75 6.35
N LEU A 462 2.76 7.12 5.88
CA LEU A 462 2.38 6.83 4.50
C LEU A 462 3.24 7.62 3.51
N ARG A 463 3.60 8.86 3.85
CA ARG A 463 4.46 9.67 3.00
C ARG A 463 5.88 9.11 2.92
N GLU A 464 6.40 8.52 3.99
CA GLU A 464 7.65 7.77 3.96
C GLU A 464 7.53 6.51 3.08
N ILE A 465 6.53 5.66 3.32
CA ILE A 465 6.29 4.41 2.58
C ILE A 465 6.23 4.66 1.07
N PHE A 466 5.54 5.73 0.66
CA PHE A 466 5.36 6.05 -0.76
C PHE A 466 6.38 7.05 -1.32
N GLY A 467 7.33 7.53 -0.51
CA GLY A 467 8.37 8.47 -0.94
C GLY A 467 7.82 9.84 -1.38
N LEU A 468 6.76 10.32 -0.73
CA LEU A 468 6.08 11.59 -1.06
C LEU A 468 6.77 12.82 -0.45
N GLY A 469 7.80 12.64 0.38
CA GLY A 469 8.42 13.72 1.15
C GLY A 469 7.54 14.20 2.32
N PRO A 470 7.91 15.29 3.02
CA PRO A 470 7.12 15.80 4.16
C PRO A 470 5.71 16.26 3.75
N PRO A 471 4.72 16.25 4.67
CA PRO A 471 3.41 16.82 4.43
C PRO A 471 3.50 18.27 3.93
N LEU A 472 2.68 18.60 2.93
CA LEU A 472 2.65 19.96 2.40
C LEU A 472 1.92 20.89 3.38
N VAL A 473 2.67 21.79 4.01
CA VAL A 473 2.10 22.92 4.76
C VAL A 473 1.89 24.06 3.78
N LEU A 474 0.66 24.21 3.29
CA LEU A 474 0.29 25.27 2.35
C LEU A 474 -0.62 26.29 3.02
N ASP A 475 -0.27 27.57 2.90
CA ASP A 475 -1.15 28.64 3.33
C ASP A 475 -2.29 28.86 2.32
N ALA A 476 -3.35 29.55 2.77
CA ALA A 476 -4.50 29.85 1.92
C ALA A 476 -4.12 30.63 0.65
N ALA A 477 -3.02 31.40 0.69
CA ALA A 477 -2.52 32.16 -0.45
C ALA A 477 -1.86 31.26 -1.51
N THR A 478 -1.04 30.29 -1.12
CA THR A 478 -0.43 29.31 -2.03
C THR A 478 -1.46 28.38 -2.65
N LEU A 479 -2.49 27.96 -1.90
CA LEU A 479 -3.61 27.19 -2.45
C LEU A 479 -4.43 27.98 -3.48
N LYS A 480 -4.56 29.31 -3.31
CA LYS A 480 -5.19 30.18 -4.32
C LYS A 480 -4.28 30.35 -5.54
N ALA A 481 -2.97 30.50 -5.34
CA ALA A 481 -1.99 30.65 -6.41
C ALA A 481 -1.79 29.38 -7.25
N SER A 482 -1.98 28.19 -6.68
CA SER A 482 -1.91 26.92 -7.40
C SER A 482 -3.11 26.63 -8.31
N LYS A 483 -4.17 27.44 -8.23
CA LYS A 483 -5.35 27.29 -9.10
C LYS A 483 -5.04 27.80 -10.51
N VAL A 484 -4.90 26.86 -11.43
CA VAL A 484 -4.82 27.14 -12.87
C VAL A 484 -6.08 27.90 -13.31
N SER A 485 -5.90 29.03 -14.00
CA SER A 485 -7.02 29.84 -14.49
C SER A 485 -7.91 29.03 -15.43
N ARG A 486 -9.23 29.32 -15.42
CA ARG A 486 -10.20 28.71 -16.33
C ARG A 486 -9.77 28.84 -17.79
N PHE A 487 -9.18 29.99 -18.16
CA PHE A 487 -8.68 30.24 -19.50
C PHE A 487 -7.50 29.33 -19.86
N GLU A 488 -6.52 29.23 -18.97
CA GLU A 488 -5.34 28.38 -19.16
C GLU A 488 -5.71 26.90 -19.25
N LYS A 489 -6.62 26.44 -18.37
CA LYS A 489 -7.20 25.09 -18.42
C LYS A 489 -7.91 24.82 -19.75
N HIS A 490 -8.68 25.77 -20.27
CA HIS A 490 -9.33 25.65 -21.57
C HIS A 490 -8.30 25.54 -22.71
N LEU A 491 -7.28 26.39 -22.71
CA LEU A 491 -6.24 26.40 -23.73
C LEU A 491 -5.44 25.09 -23.74
N TYR A 492 -5.03 24.61 -22.56
CA TYR A 492 -4.32 23.33 -22.43
C TYR A 492 -5.17 22.15 -22.93
N ASN A 493 -6.44 22.09 -22.51
CA ASN A 493 -7.35 21.03 -22.95
C ASN A 493 -7.62 21.08 -24.46
N SER A 494 -7.78 22.28 -25.03
CA SER A 494 -7.95 22.48 -26.47
C SER A 494 -6.71 22.03 -27.25
N ALA A 495 -5.52 22.40 -26.79
CA ALA A 495 -4.26 21.95 -27.38
C ALA A 495 -4.11 20.42 -27.32
N ALA A 496 -4.38 19.81 -26.16
CA ALA A 496 -4.33 18.36 -25.97
C ALA A 496 -5.38 17.62 -26.82
N PHE A 497 -6.58 18.17 -26.97
CA PHE A 497 -7.63 17.61 -27.84
C PHE A 497 -7.21 17.69 -29.32
N LYS A 498 -6.71 18.84 -29.77
CA LYS A 498 -6.23 19.04 -31.15
C LYS A 498 -5.09 18.09 -31.47
N ALA A 499 -4.11 17.93 -30.57
CA ALA A 499 -3.01 16.99 -30.73
C ALA A 499 -3.50 15.54 -30.85
N ARG A 500 -4.42 15.11 -29.97
CA ARG A 500 -5.01 13.77 -30.00
C ARG A 500 -5.78 13.52 -31.30
N THR A 501 -6.57 14.48 -31.75
CA THR A 501 -7.34 14.39 -33.00
C THR A 501 -6.41 14.26 -34.21
N LYS A 502 -5.33 15.06 -34.28
CA LYS A 502 -4.30 14.95 -35.34
C LYS A 502 -3.55 13.62 -35.32
N ALA A 503 -3.26 13.09 -34.13
CA ALA A 503 -2.61 11.79 -34.01
C ALA A 503 -3.54 10.65 -34.47
N ARG A 504 -4.81 10.68 -34.03
CA ARG A 504 -5.81 9.66 -34.39
C ARG A 504 -6.21 9.71 -35.87
N SER A 505 -6.30 10.89 -36.48
CA SER A 505 -6.68 11.01 -37.89
C SER A 505 -5.75 10.23 -38.83
N ARG A 506 -4.47 10.05 -38.45
CA ARG A 506 -3.51 9.23 -39.23
C ARG A 506 -3.84 7.75 -39.28
N VAL A 507 -4.67 7.25 -38.36
CA VAL A 507 -4.98 5.81 -38.22
C VAL A 507 -6.48 5.53 -38.35
N ARG A 508 -7.32 6.58 -38.45
CA ARG A 508 -8.78 6.45 -38.57
C ARG A 508 -9.20 5.73 -39.86
N ASP A 509 -8.50 5.97 -40.95
CA ASP A 509 -8.84 5.39 -42.25
C ASP A 509 -8.37 3.93 -42.40
N LYS A 510 -7.83 3.31 -41.33
CA LYS A 510 -7.34 1.92 -41.35
C LYS A 510 -8.42 0.89 -41.73
N ARG A 511 -9.70 1.20 -41.47
CA ARG A 511 -10.86 0.37 -41.84
C ARG A 511 -11.75 1.06 -42.88
N ALA A 512 -11.24 2.07 -43.59
CA ALA A 512 -12.01 2.71 -44.64
C ALA A 512 -12.09 1.77 -45.85
N ASP A 513 -13.30 1.57 -46.37
CA ASP A 513 -13.52 0.87 -47.64
C ASP A 513 -13.10 1.81 -48.79
N VAL A 514 -11.79 1.93 -48.99
CA VAL A 514 -11.22 2.70 -50.10
C VAL A 514 -11.26 1.82 -51.35
N LEU A 515 -12.14 2.20 -52.28
CA LEU A 515 -12.33 1.56 -53.59
C LEU A 515 -11.19 1.85 -54.56
#